data_AF-A0A672QN96-F1
#
_entry.id   AF-A0A672QN96-F1
#
_cell.length_a   1.000
_cell.length_b   1.000
_cell.length_c   1.000
_cell.angle_alpha   90.00
_cell.angle_beta   90.00
_cell.angle_gamma   90.00
#
_symmetry.space_group_name_H-M   'P 1'
#
loop_
_entity.id
_entity.type
_entity.pdbx_description
1 polymer ?
#
loop_
_entity_poly.entity_id
_entity_poly.type
_entity_poly.pdbx_seq_one_letter_code
_entity_poly.pdbx_strand_id
1 'polypeptide(L)'
;LILQTYSFFYSQLFQCFYNIHQARAEQEEEFISNTLFKKIQALQKEKETLAVNYEKEEEFLTNDLSRKLMQLQHEKAELEQHLEQEQEFQVNKLMKKIKKLENDTISKQLTLEQLRREKIDLENTLEQEQEALVNRLWKRMDKLEAEKRILQEKLDQPVSAPPSPREVSMEIDSPENMMRHIRFLKSEVERLKRSLRTTELQHTEKRAQYIEEERQMREENIRLQRKLQREMERREALCRQLSESESSLEMDDERYFNEMSAQGLRARTVSSPIPYTPSPSSSRPISPGLSYASHTVGFTPPATLSRAPLPHYTSPGLHIHPGPSHAVQRPSPRRSTSPDKFKRPTPPPSPNTHSGAHHPPPPPPAQPMVQSGSSHSVTSQNPPSQP
;
A
#
# COMPACT_ATOMS: atom_id res chain seq x y z
N LEU A 1 107.31 71.50 32.93
CA LEU A 1 106.53 70.94 34.07
C LEU A 1 105.04 71.25 33.97
N ILE A 2 104.56 72.47 34.25
CA ILE A 2 103.11 72.77 34.36
C ILE A 2 102.28 72.34 33.12
N LEU A 3 102.70 72.68 31.91
CA LEU A 3 102.02 72.25 30.67
C LEU A 3 102.00 70.72 30.49
N GLN A 4 103.02 70.04 31.00
CA GLN A 4 103.18 68.58 30.90
C GLN A 4 102.29 67.86 31.92
N THR A 5 102.13 68.42 33.12
CA THR A 5 101.14 67.95 34.11
C THR A 5 99.70 68.25 33.67
N TYR A 6 99.43 69.39 33.02
CA TYR A 6 98.13 69.68 32.41
C TYR A 6 97.80 68.70 31.27
N SER A 7 98.75 68.44 30.38
CA SER A 7 98.59 67.46 29.29
C SER A 7 98.33 66.04 29.83
N PHE A 8 99.04 65.63 30.88
CA PHE A 8 98.81 64.34 31.56
C PHE A 8 97.41 64.27 32.20
N PHE A 9 96.97 65.32 32.90
CA PHE A 9 95.62 65.39 33.47
C PHE A 9 94.52 65.37 32.40
N TYR A 10 94.71 66.08 31.28
CA TYR A 10 93.77 66.04 30.16
C TYR A 10 93.71 64.66 29.50
N SER A 11 94.84 63.97 29.35
CA SER A 11 94.89 62.60 28.83
C SER A 11 94.18 61.61 29.77
N GLN A 12 94.37 61.72 31.09
CA GLN A 12 93.64 60.94 32.09
C GLN A 12 92.13 61.22 32.08
N LEU A 13 91.72 62.49 32.01
CA LEU A 13 90.31 62.88 31.90
C LEU A 13 89.66 62.36 30.62
N PHE A 14 90.36 62.44 29.49
CA PHE A 14 89.88 61.91 28.21
C PHE A 14 89.72 60.39 28.25
N GLN A 15 90.71 59.66 28.79
CA GLN A 15 90.62 58.21 28.96
C GLN A 15 89.49 57.81 29.90
N CYS A 16 89.29 58.54 31.00
CA CYS A 16 88.21 58.28 31.95
C CYS A 16 86.83 58.53 31.31
N PHE A 17 86.67 59.63 30.57
CA PHE A 17 85.45 59.93 29.82
C PHE A 17 85.16 58.88 28.73
N TYR A 18 86.18 58.45 27.99
CA TYR A 18 86.09 57.38 26.99
C TYR A 18 85.62 56.06 27.62
N ASN A 19 86.26 55.64 28.72
CA ASN A 19 85.89 54.42 29.44
C ASN A 19 84.45 54.47 29.98
N ILE A 20 83.99 55.63 30.49
CA ILE A 20 82.60 55.82 30.96
C ILE A 20 81.61 55.74 29.79
N HIS A 21 81.93 56.37 28.65
CA HIS A 21 81.08 56.30 27.46
C HIS A 21 80.99 54.88 26.90
N GLN A 22 82.11 54.15 26.88
CA GLN A 22 82.16 52.76 26.43
C GLN A 22 81.38 51.83 27.38
N ALA A 23 81.60 51.91 28.69
CA ALA A 23 80.86 51.10 29.66
C ALA A 23 79.34 51.35 29.60
N ARG A 24 78.91 52.58 29.32
CA ARG A 24 77.51 52.92 29.09
C ARG A 24 76.96 52.31 27.80
N ALA A 25 77.74 52.35 26.70
CA ALA A 25 77.35 51.74 25.43
C ALA A 25 77.23 50.21 25.56
N GLU A 26 78.19 49.56 26.23
CA GLU A 26 78.17 48.12 26.51
C GLU A 26 76.93 47.72 27.35
N GLN A 27 76.58 48.51 28.37
CA GLN A 27 75.36 48.29 29.16
C GLN A 27 74.08 48.46 28.33
N GLU A 28 74.05 49.42 27.41
CA GLU A 28 72.91 49.68 26.53
C GLU A 28 72.74 48.56 25.48
N GLU A 29 73.84 48.09 24.88
CA GLU A 29 73.85 46.91 24.02
C GLU A 29 73.40 45.65 24.76
N GLU A 30 73.87 45.42 26.00
CA GLU A 30 73.46 44.28 26.81
C GLU A 30 71.96 44.33 27.15
N PHE A 31 71.43 45.52 27.48
CA PHE A 31 70.01 45.72 27.75
C PHE A 31 69.14 45.46 26.51
N ILE A 32 69.56 45.96 25.34
CA ILE A 32 68.89 45.73 24.06
C ILE A 32 68.91 44.23 23.72
N SER A 33 70.08 43.59 23.81
CA SER A 33 70.27 42.16 23.56
C SER A 33 69.37 41.29 24.46
N ASN A 34 69.39 41.53 25.78
CA ASN A 34 68.52 40.85 26.74
C ASN A 34 67.03 41.06 26.45
N THR A 35 66.63 42.25 25.98
CA THR A 35 65.23 42.57 25.64
C THR A 35 64.78 41.85 24.37
N LEU A 36 65.61 41.86 23.32
CA LEU A 36 65.36 41.14 22.08
C LEU A 36 65.33 39.63 22.29
N PHE A 37 66.26 39.09 23.09
CA PHE A 37 66.33 37.66 23.42
C PHE A 37 65.06 37.19 24.14
N LYS A 38 64.59 37.93 25.15
CA LYS A 38 63.30 37.65 25.82
C LYS A 38 62.12 37.68 24.85
N LYS A 39 62.11 38.64 23.90
CA LYS A 39 61.05 38.74 22.88
C LYS A 39 61.09 37.59 21.87
N ILE A 40 62.28 37.14 21.47
CA ILE A 40 62.47 35.94 20.64
C ILE A 40 61.96 34.69 21.38
N GLN A 41 62.33 34.50 22.64
CA GLN A 41 61.84 33.37 23.45
C GLN A 41 60.31 33.39 23.62
N ALA A 42 59.72 34.56 23.86
CA ALA A 42 58.27 34.71 23.96
C ALA A 42 57.57 34.30 22.64
N LEU A 43 58.05 34.80 21.49
CA LEU A 43 57.53 34.46 20.17
C LEU A 43 57.74 32.98 19.81
N GLN A 44 58.86 32.38 20.22
CA GLN A 44 59.12 30.94 20.05
C GLN A 44 58.11 30.11 20.84
N LYS A 45 57.86 30.45 22.11
CA LYS A 45 56.88 29.77 22.97
C LYS A 45 55.45 29.96 22.47
N GLU A 46 55.11 31.15 22.00
CA GLU A 46 53.80 31.44 21.39
C GLU A 46 53.59 30.60 20.12
N LYS A 47 54.60 30.55 19.24
CA LYS A 47 54.59 29.71 18.03
C LYS A 47 54.42 28.22 18.37
N GLU A 48 55.14 27.70 19.37
CA GLU A 48 55.04 26.31 19.81
C GLU A 48 53.63 26.02 20.38
N THR A 49 53.11 26.90 21.24
CA THR A 49 51.75 26.79 21.79
C THR A 49 50.69 26.79 20.69
N LEU A 50 50.86 27.67 19.69
CA LEU A 50 49.95 27.79 18.57
C LEU A 50 49.99 26.55 17.67
N ALA A 51 51.17 25.99 17.39
CA ALA A 51 51.32 24.74 16.64
C ALA A 51 50.61 23.57 17.33
N VAL A 52 50.85 23.39 18.63
CA VAL A 52 50.19 22.34 19.44
C VAL A 52 48.67 22.52 19.51
N ASN A 53 48.17 23.76 19.48
CA ASN A 53 46.73 24.03 19.43
C ASN A 53 46.14 23.68 18.05
N TYR A 54 46.84 24.01 16.96
CA TYR A 54 46.40 23.63 15.60
C TYR A 54 46.38 22.11 15.41
N GLU A 55 47.41 21.38 15.86
CA GLU A 55 47.43 19.91 15.80
C GLU A 55 46.21 19.29 16.51
N LYS A 56 45.88 19.78 17.71
CA LYS A 56 44.69 19.32 18.46
C LYS A 56 43.37 19.67 17.78
N GLU A 57 43.27 20.83 17.16
CA GLU A 57 42.06 21.24 16.43
C GLU A 57 41.88 20.40 15.16
N GLU A 58 42.97 20.10 14.44
CA GLU A 58 42.97 19.20 13.28
C GLU A 58 42.60 17.76 13.67
N GLU A 59 43.17 17.23 14.76
CA GLU A 59 42.79 15.93 15.33
C GLU A 59 41.30 15.90 15.73
N PHE A 60 40.81 16.95 16.42
CA PHE A 60 39.41 17.03 16.83
C PHE A 60 38.46 17.04 15.62
N LEU A 61 38.74 17.90 14.63
CA LEU A 61 37.90 18.05 13.44
C LEU A 61 37.90 16.77 12.60
N THR A 62 39.06 16.13 12.45
CA THR A 62 39.19 14.84 11.74
C THR A 62 38.41 13.73 12.45
N ASN A 63 38.49 13.66 13.78
CA ASN A 63 37.75 12.67 14.57
C ASN A 63 36.23 12.90 14.54
N ASP A 64 35.76 14.15 14.59
CA ASP A 64 34.34 14.49 14.48
C ASP A 64 33.78 14.17 13.08
N LEU A 65 34.50 14.54 12.02
CA LEU A 65 34.14 14.21 10.64
C LEU A 65 34.12 12.69 10.39
N SER A 66 35.11 11.96 10.91
CA SER A 66 35.15 10.48 10.82
C SER A 66 33.95 9.84 11.52
N ARG A 67 33.58 10.33 12.71
CA ARG A 67 32.43 9.84 13.48
C ARG A 67 31.11 10.13 12.76
N LYS A 68 30.93 11.34 12.22
CA LYS A 68 29.76 11.73 11.41
C LYS A 68 29.66 10.91 10.11
N LEU A 69 30.79 10.64 9.45
CA LEU A 69 30.82 9.80 8.25
C LEU A 69 30.40 8.36 8.57
N MET A 70 30.90 7.78 9.66
CA MET A 70 30.49 6.45 10.11
C MET A 70 29.00 6.40 10.46
N GLN A 71 28.49 7.42 11.16
CA GLN A 71 27.07 7.54 11.48
C GLN A 71 26.20 7.60 10.21
N LEU A 72 26.53 8.47 9.25
CA LEU A 72 25.80 8.57 7.98
C LEU A 72 25.86 7.28 7.14
N GLN A 73 26.98 6.54 7.20
CA GLN A 73 27.09 5.22 6.56
C GLN A 73 26.18 4.19 7.24
N HIS A 74 26.07 4.22 8.57
CA HIS A 74 25.19 3.32 9.33
C HIS A 74 23.71 3.64 9.08
N GLU A 75 23.29 4.89 9.22
CA GLU A 75 21.93 5.35 8.94
C GLU A 75 21.51 5.05 7.50
N LYS A 76 22.43 5.24 6.54
CA LYS A 76 22.20 4.85 5.14
C LYS A 76 21.93 3.34 5.01
N ALA A 77 22.74 2.50 5.63
CA ALA A 77 22.59 1.04 5.55
C ALA A 77 21.28 0.57 6.20
N GLU A 78 20.85 1.19 7.30
CA GLU A 78 19.56 0.91 7.93
C GLU A 78 18.38 1.32 7.04
N LEU A 79 18.46 2.49 6.39
CA LEU A 79 17.44 2.95 5.43
C LEU A 79 17.36 2.05 4.18
N GLU A 80 18.51 1.59 3.66
CA GLU A 80 18.57 0.64 2.54
C GLU A 80 17.93 -0.71 2.95
N GLN A 81 18.25 -1.23 4.14
CA GLN A 81 17.66 -2.47 4.65
C GLN A 81 16.14 -2.35 4.89
N HIS A 82 15.68 -1.25 5.49
CA HIS A 82 14.25 -1.03 5.74
C HIS A 82 13.46 -0.88 4.42
N LEU A 83 14.05 -0.20 3.42
CA LEU A 83 13.45 -0.08 2.09
C LEU A 83 13.33 -1.44 1.39
N GLU A 84 14.37 -2.28 1.47
CA GLU A 84 14.34 -3.65 0.91
C GLU A 84 13.24 -4.49 1.57
N GLN A 85 13.14 -4.48 2.91
CA GLN A 85 12.10 -5.22 3.64
C GLN A 85 10.67 -4.77 3.28
N GLU A 86 10.42 -3.46 3.18
CA GLU A 86 9.10 -2.94 2.80
C GLU A 86 8.76 -3.28 1.33
N GLN A 87 9.73 -3.23 0.42
CA GLN A 87 9.55 -3.68 -0.96
C GLN A 87 9.25 -5.18 -1.03
N GLU A 88 9.99 -6.03 -0.31
CA GLU A 88 9.76 -7.47 -0.26
C GLU A 88 8.37 -7.79 0.32
N PHE A 89 7.97 -7.09 1.38
CA PHE A 89 6.64 -7.23 1.97
C PHE A 89 5.52 -6.87 0.96
N GLN A 90 5.67 -5.76 0.22
CA GLN A 90 4.71 -5.38 -0.81
C GLN A 90 4.66 -6.37 -1.98
N VAL A 91 5.81 -6.84 -2.48
CA VAL A 91 5.89 -7.88 -3.51
C VAL A 91 5.20 -9.16 -3.05
N ASN A 92 5.50 -9.64 -1.84
CA ASN A 92 4.86 -10.82 -1.25
C ASN A 92 3.34 -10.66 -1.10
N LYS A 93 2.86 -9.46 -0.71
CA LYS A 93 1.43 -9.13 -0.60
C LYS A 93 0.73 -9.11 -1.95
N LEU A 94 1.35 -8.54 -2.98
CA LEU A 94 0.84 -8.53 -4.36
C LEU A 94 0.83 -9.93 -4.95
N MET A 95 1.90 -10.72 -4.78
CA MET A 95 1.98 -12.09 -5.30
C MET A 95 0.92 -13.00 -4.67
N LYS A 96 0.63 -12.86 -3.36
CA LYS A 96 -0.48 -13.56 -2.70
C LYS A 96 -1.85 -13.16 -3.28
N LYS A 97 -2.03 -11.88 -3.62
CA LYS A 97 -3.27 -11.39 -4.26
C LYS A 97 -3.43 -11.91 -5.69
N ILE A 98 -2.34 -11.96 -6.47
CA ILE A 98 -2.32 -12.53 -7.82
C ILE A 98 -2.72 -14.02 -7.76
N LYS A 99 -2.03 -14.83 -6.95
CA LYS A 99 -2.34 -16.26 -6.77
C LYS A 99 -3.79 -16.52 -6.37
N LYS A 100 -4.38 -15.67 -5.52
CA LYS A 100 -5.80 -15.77 -5.19
C LYS A 100 -6.70 -15.49 -6.40
N LEU A 101 -6.45 -14.41 -7.14
CA LEU A 101 -7.24 -14.03 -8.32
C LEU A 101 -7.11 -15.05 -9.46
N GLU A 102 -5.94 -15.66 -9.63
CA GLU A 102 -5.70 -16.76 -10.56
C GLU A 102 -6.55 -17.98 -10.18
N ASN A 103 -6.51 -18.42 -8.92
CA ASN A 103 -7.34 -19.52 -8.42
C ASN A 103 -8.85 -19.24 -8.53
N ASP A 104 -9.30 -18.02 -8.19
CA ASP A 104 -10.70 -17.59 -8.35
C ASP A 104 -11.12 -17.63 -9.84
N THR A 105 -10.21 -17.29 -10.75
CA THR A 105 -10.46 -17.29 -12.21
C THR A 105 -10.54 -18.72 -12.76
N ILE A 106 -9.60 -19.59 -12.39
CA ILE A 106 -9.61 -21.02 -12.76
C ILE A 106 -10.87 -21.70 -12.22
N SER A 107 -11.25 -21.43 -10.97
CA SER A 107 -12.47 -22.00 -10.36
C SER A 107 -13.73 -21.59 -11.12
N LYS A 108 -13.87 -20.31 -11.47
CA LYS A 108 -14.99 -19.81 -12.28
C LYS A 108 -15.00 -20.39 -13.69
N GLN A 109 -13.84 -20.53 -14.32
CA GLN A 109 -13.70 -21.16 -15.64
C GLN A 109 -14.18 -22.61 -15.61
N LEU A 110 -13.76 -23.40 -14.62
CA LEU A 110 -14.21 -24.77 -14.42
C LEU A 110 -15.74 -24.86 -14.20
N THR A 111 -16.30 -23.97 -13.38
CA THR A 111 -17.76 -23.90 -13.18
C THR A 111 -18.51 -23.55 -14.47
N LEU A 112 -18.01 -22.59 -15.26
CA LEU A 112 -18.62 -22.20 -16.54
C LEU A 112 -18.55 -23.33 -17.57
N GLU A 113 -17.46 -24.08 -17.61
CA GLU A 113 -17.36 -25.26 -18.47
C GLU A 113 -18.30 -26.38 -18.03
N GLN A 114 -18.44 -26.61 -16.73
CA GLN A 114 -19.38 -27.59 -16.20
C GLN A 114 -20.82 -27.24 -16.58
N LEU A 115 -21.23 -25.99 -16.36
CA LEU A 115 -22.56 -25.50 -16.77
C LEU A 115 -22.78 -25.56 -18.30
N ARG A 116 -21.72 -25.41 -19.11
CA ARG A 116 -21.80 -25.60 -20.57
C ARG A 116 -22.03 -27.07 -20.95
N ARG A 117 -21.38 -28.02 -20.26
CA ARG A 117 -21.60 -29.47 -20.46
C ARG A 117 -23.04 -29.83 -20.06
N GLU A 118 -23.45 -29.47 -18.84
CA GLU A 118 -24.81 -29.71 -18.33
C GLU A 118 -25.90 -29.11 -19.23
N LYS A 119 -25.67 -27.90 -19.77
CA LYS A 119 -26.58 -27.29 -20.76
C LYS A 119 -26.72 -28.16 -22.01
N ILE A 120 -25.62 -28.65 -22.58
CA ILE A 120 -25.63 -29.51 -23.77
C ILE A 120 -26.34 -30.84 -23.46
N ASP A 121 -26.07 -31.45 -22.30
CA ASP A 121 -26.71 -32.71 -21.89
C ASP A 121 -28.23 -32.56 -21.72
N LEU A 122 -28.68 -31.43 -21.16
CA LEU A 122 -30.11 -31.09 -21.06
C LEU A 122 -30.75 -30.80 -22.42
N GLU A 123 -30.04 -30.10 -23.32
CA GLU A 123 -30.52 -29.84 -24.69
C GLU A 123 -30.67 -31.16 -25.47
N ASN A 124 -29.68 -32.06 -25.39
CA ASN A 124 -29.73 -33.40 -25.99
C ASN A 124 -30.88 -34.25 -25.42
N THR A 125 -31.10 -34.19 -24.10
CA THR A 125 -32.20 -34.92 -23.44
C THR A 125 -33.55 -34.41 -23.91
N LEU A 126 -33.71 -33.08 -24.00
CA LEU A 126 -34.93 -32.43 -24.47
C LEU A 126 -35.23 -32.76 -25.93
N GLU A 127 -34.21 -32.78 -26.80
CA GLU A 127 -34.35 -33.17 -28.21
C GLU A 127 -34.80 -34.64 -28.34
N GLN A 128 -34.18 -35.57 -27.59
CA GLN A 128 -34.59 -36.98 -27.55
C GLN A 128 -36.04 -37.16 -27.05
N GLU A 129 -36.48 -36.39 -26.04
CA GLU A 129 -37.86 -36.43 -25.57
C GLU A 129 -38.85 -35.92 -26.64
N GLN A 130 -38.48 -34.85 -27.36
CA GLN A 130 -39.28 -34.33 -28.47
C GLN A 130 -39.38 -35.34 -29.62
N GLU A 131 -38.27 -35.92 -30.07
CA GLU A 131 -38.27 -37.00 -31.07
C GLU A 131 -39.10 -38.20 -30.62
N ALA A 132 -38.98 -38.61 -29.36
CA ALA A 132 -39.75 -39.72 -28.80
C ALA A 132 -41.26 -39.41 -28.70
N LEU A 133 -41.65 -38.14 -28.55
CA LEU A 133 -43.05 -37.70 -28.63
C LEU A 133 -43.55 -37.68 -30.07
N VAL A 134 -42.80 -37.12 -31.02
CA VAL A 134 -43.13 -37.10 -32.45
C VAL A 134 -43.31 -38.54 -32.97
N ASN A 135 -42.37 -39.44 -32.66
CA ASN A 135 -42.45 -40.86 -33.03
C ASN A 135 -43.68 -41.57 -32.42
N ARG A 136 -44.12 -41.19 -31.21
CA ARG A 136 -45.34 -41.74 -30.60
C ARG A 136 -46.62 -41.20 -31.26
N LEU A 137 -46.65 -39.91 -31.59
CA LEU A 137 -47.78 -39.29 -32.28
C LEU A 137 -47.93 -39.82 -33.70
N TRP A 138 -46.83 -39.95 -34.44
CA TRP A 138 -46.82 -40.49 -35.80
C TRP A 138 -47.34 -41.94 -35.84
N LYS A 139 -46.82 -42.82 -34.98
CA LYS A 139 -47.35 -44.21 -34.85
C LYS A 139 -48.84 -44.27 -34.49
N ARG A 140 -49.35 -43.29 -33.72
CA ARG A 140 -50.79 -43.20 -33.39
C ARG A 140 -51.60 -42.68 -34.59
N MET A 141 -51.06 -41.77 -35.38
CA MET A 141 -51.64 -41.28 -36.63
C MET A 141 -51.76 -42.43 -37.63
N ASP A 142 -50.66 -43.14 -37.94
CA ASP A 142 -50.65 -44.30 -38.84
C ASP A 142 -51.71 -45.35 -38.45
N LYS A 143 -51.84 -45.64 -37.15
CA LYS A 143 -52.84 -46.58 -36.65
C LYS A 143 -54.27 -46.08 -36.91
N LEU A 144 -54.54 -44.80 -36.64
CA LEU A 144 -55.85 -44.19 -36.90
C LEU A 144 -56.16 -44.11 -38.41
N GLU A 145 -55.16 -43.88 -39.26
CA GLU A 145 -55.32 -43.90 -40.71
C GLU A 145 -55.58 -45.31 -41.25
N ALA A 146 -54.92 -46.33 -40.72
CA ALA A 146 -55.20 -47.72 -41.03
C ALA A 146 -56.61 -48.14 -40.58
N GLU A 147 -57.03 -47.77 -39.36
CA GLU A 147 -58.39 -47.97 -38.86
C GLU A 147 -59.42 -47.27 -39.74
N LYS A 148 -59.19 -46.00 -40.12
CA LYS A 148 -60.04 -45.24 -41.04
C LYS A 148 -60.13 -45.93 -42.42
N ARG A 149 -59.01 -46.44 -42.96
CA ARG A 149 -58.98 -47.15 -44.24
C ARG A 149 -59.79 -48.44 -44.20
N ILE A 150 -59.67 -49.23 -43.14
CA ILE A 150 -60.44 -50.47 -42.93
C ILE A 150 -61.94 -50.15 -42.75
N LEU A 151 -62.28 -49.08 -42.04
CA LEU A 151 -63.67 -48.64 -41.87
C LEU A 151 -64.28 -48.15 -43.19
N GLN A 152 -63.50 -47.44 -44.01
CA GLN A 152 -63.92 -47.02 -45.35
C GLN A 152 -64.14 -48.23 -46.27
N GLU A 153 -63.22 -49.19 -46.30
CA GLU A 153 -63.35 -50.44 -47.08
C GLU A 153 -64.57 -51.27 -46.65
N LYS A 154 -64.91 -51.28 -45.36
CA LYS A 154 -66.14 -51.91 -44.83
C LYS A 154 -67.42 -51.14 -45.19
N LEU A 155 -67.34 -49.83 -45.40
CA LEU A 155 -68.47 -48.99 -45.79
C LEU A 155 -68.76 -49.06 -47.30
N ASP A 156 -67.70 -49.15 -48.12
CA ASP A 156 -67.79 -49.30 -49.57
C ASP A 156 -68.15 -50.75 -49.99
N GLN A 157 -68.28 -51.67 -49.04
CA GLN A 157 -68.76 -53.03 -49.25
C GLN A 157 -70.29 -53.04 -49.47
N PRO A 158 -70.83 -53.60 -50.57
CA PRO A 158 -72.26 -53.56 -50.84
C PRO A 158 -73.04 -54.37 -49.79
N VAL A 159 -74.00 -53.71 -49.13
CA VAL A 159 -74.79 -54.31 -48.04
C VAL A 159 -75.63 -55.48 -48.55
N SER A 160 -75.16 -56.70 -48.30
CA SER A 160 -75.95 -57.93 -48.34
C SER A 160 -76.07 -58.51 -46.94
N ALA A 161 -77.32 -58.59 -46.46
CA ALA A 161 -77.87 -59.30 -45.29
C ALA A 161 -77.02 -59.51 -44.00
N PRO A 162 -77.56 -59.21 -42.81
CA PRO A 162 -76.78 -59.19 -41.56
C PRO A 162 -76.40 -60.59 -41.04
N PRO A 163 -75.13 -60.82 -40.65
CA PRO A 163 -74.75 -61.96 -39.82
C PRO A 163 -75.07 -61.70 -38.34
N SER A 164 -75.49 -62.75 -37.62
CA SER A 164 -75.85 -62.70 -36.20
C SER A 164 -74.66 -62.40 -35.27
N PRO A 165 -74.92 -61.85 -34.06
CA PRO A 165 -73.86 -61.37 -33.16
C PRO A 165 -73.05 -62.53 -32.58
N ARG A 166 -71.72 -62.39 -32.61
CA ARG A 166 -70.79 -63.25 -31.88
C ARG A 166 -70.11 -62.46 -30.77
N GLU A 167 -70.45 -62.87 -29.54
CA GLU A 167 -69.66 -62.84 -28.32
C GLU A 167 -68.41 -61.96 -28.31
N VAL A 168 -68.50 -60.83 -27.60
CA VAL A 168 -67.32 -60.10 -27.12
C VAL A 168 -66.69 -60.95 -26.02
N SER A 169 -65.67 -61.74 -26.37
CA SER A 169 -64.84 -62.45 -25.40
C SER A 169 -64.02 -61.43 -24.60
N MET A 170 -64.57 -60.99 -23.46
CA MET A 170 -63.75 -60.39 -22.40
C MET A 170 -62.95 -61.53 -21.75
N GLU A 171 -61.73 -61.75 -22.22
CA GLU A 171 -60.73 -62.48 -21.44
C GLU A 171 -60.42 -61.68 -20.18
N ILE A 172 -61.14 -62.00 -19.09
CA ILE A 172 -60.82 -61.54 -17.76
C ILE A 172 -59.52 -62.23 -17.35
N ASP A 173 -58.47 -61.43 -17.11
CA ASP A 173 -57.17 -61.91 -16.62
C ASP A 173 -57.35 -62.94 -15.49
N SER A 174 -56.78 -64.14 -15.70
CA SER A 174 -56.86 -65.25 -14.75
C SER A 174 -56.54 -64.78 -13.31
N PRO A 175 -57.28 -65.25 -12.29
CA PRO A 175 -57.09 -64.83 -10.89
C PRO A 175 -55.63 -64.90 -10.40
N GLU A 176 -54.86 -65.88 -10.86
CA GLU A 176 -53.43 -66.04 -10.59
C GLU A 176 -52.59 -64.87 -11.10
N ASN A 177 -52.88 -64.34 -12.29
CA ASN A 177 -52.19 -63.18 -12.87
C ASN A 177 -52.49 -61.92 -12.05
N MET A 178 -53.76 -61.72 -11.67
CA MET A 178 -54.16 -60.61 -10.80
C MET A 178 -53.47 -60.69 -9.43
N MET A 179 -53.40 -61.88 -8.82
CA MET A 179 -52.65 -62.11 -7.56
C MET A 179 -51.13 -61.90 -7.69
N ARG A 180 -50.54 -62.17 -8.86
CA ARG A 180 -49.12 -61.87 -9.15
C ARG A 180 -48.92 -60.35 -9.28
N HIS A 181 -49.81 -59.66 -9.99
CA HIS A 181 -49.77 -58.20 -10.14
C HIS A 181 -49.97 -57.46 -8.81
N ILE A 182 -50.92 -57.88 -7.98
CA ILE A 182 -51.15 -57.32 -6.63
C ILE A 182 -49.90 -57.47 -5.74
N ARG A 183 -49.19 -58.61 -5.80
CA ARG A 183 -47.94 -58.81 -5.06
C ARG A 183 -46.83 -57.88 -5.58
N PHE A 184 -46.70 -57.74 -6.90
CA PHE A 184 -45.75 -56.81 -7.51
C PHE A 184 -46.02 -55.36 -7.07
N LEU A 185 -47.26 -54.87 -7.22
CA LEU A 185 -47.66 -53.53 -6.79
C LEU A 185 -47.40 -53.29 -5.29
N LYS A 186 -47.68 -54.26 -4.42
CA LYS A 186 -47.36 -54.16 -2.98
C LYS A 186 -45.85 -54.03 -2.74
N SER A 187 -45.03 -54.84 -3.42
CA SER A 187 -43.57 -54.76 -3.29
C SER A 187 -43.01 -53.43 -3.81
N GLU A 188 -43.60 -52.90 -4.88
CA GLU A 188 -43.21 -51.64 -5.51
C GLU A 188 -43.62 -50.43 -4.66
N VAL A 189 -44.83 -50.43 -4.09
CA VAL A 189 -45.26 -49.42 -3.10
C VAL A 189 -44.32 -49.40 -1.89
N GLU A 190 -43.90 -50.55 -1.37
CA GLU A 190 -42.93 -50.59 -0.26
C GLU A 190 -41.52 -50.16 -0.69
N ARG A 191 -41.12 -50.38 -1.94
CA ARG A 191 -39.87 -49.84 -2.52
C ARG A 191 -39.93 -48.32 -2.63
N LEU A 192 -41.03 -47.78 -3.17
CA LEU A 192 -41.26 -46.34 -3.30
C LEU A 192 -41.33 -45.64 -1.94
N LYS A 193 -42.01 -46.21 -0.93
CA LYS A 193 -42.00 -45.70 0.45
C LYS A 193 -40.60 -45.67 1.06
N ARG A 194 -39.77 -46.69 0.83
CA ARG A 194 -38.36 -46.68 1.26
C ARG A 194 -37.58 -45.57 0.56
N SER A 195 -37.72 -45.46 -0.76
CA SER A 195 -37.06 -44.43 -1.58
C SER A 195 -37.43 -43.02 -1.14
N LEU A 196 -38.72 -42.76 -0.89
CA LEU A 196 -39.22 -41.48 -0.41
C LEU A 196 -38.57 -41.09 0.93
N ARG A 197 -38.60 -42.00 1.92
CA ARG A 197 -37.97 -41.76 3.23
C ARG A 197 -36.46 -41.49 3.13
N THR A 198 -35.74 -42.19 2.25
CA THR A 198 -34.31 -41.92 2.04
C THR A 198 -34.06 -40.55 1.41
N THR A 199 -34.90 -40.14 0.44
CA THR A 199 -34.80 -38.82 -0.19
C THR A 199 -35.20 -37.69 0.78
N GLU A 200 -36.23 -37.88 1.59
CA GLU A 200 -36.63 -36.95 2.66
C GLU A 200 -35.52 -36.77 3.71
N LEU A 201 -34.87 -37.86 4.14
CA LEU A 201 -33.73 -37.81 5.06
C LEU A 201 -32.55 -37.05 4.44
N GLN A 202 -32.15 -37.40 3.21
CA GLN A 202 -31.07 -36.71 2.50
C GLN A 202 -31.34 -35.22 2.30
N HIS A 203 -32.57 -34.82 1.97
CA HIS A 203 -32.95 -33.41 1.88
C HIS A 203 -32.90 -32.70 3.24
N THR A 204 -33.22 -33.40 4.33
CA THR A 204 -33.18 -32.86 5.69
C THR A 204 -31.73 -32.68 6.16
N GLU A 205 -30.87 -33.69 5.97
CA GLU A 205 -29.44 -33.63 6.28
C GLU A 205 -28.74 -32.55 5.45
N LYS A 206 -28.99 -32.48 4.14
CA LYS A 206 -28.41 -31.46 3.26
C LYS A 206 -28.88 -30.04 3.63
N ARG A 207 -30.13 -29.88 4.08
CA ARG A 207 -30.62 -28.60 4.62
C ARG A 207 -29.90 -28.23 5.92
N ALA A 208 -29.68 -29.19 6.82
CA ALA A 208 -28.94 -28.96 8.06
C ALA A 208 -27.47 -28.57 7.80
N GLN A 209 -26.82 -29.22 6.83
CA GLN A 209 -25.47 -28.87 6.38
C GLN A 209 -25.39 -27.42 5.91
N TYR A 210 -26.29 -26.97 5.02
CA TYR A 210 -26.31 -25.58 4.55
C TYR A 210 -26.53 -24.56 5.68
N ILE A 211 -27.38 -24.86 6.68
CA ILE A 211 -27.59 -23.99 7.83
C ILE A 211 -26.30 -23.85 8.67
N GLU A 212 -25.58 -24.94 8.86
CA GLU A 212 -24.33 -24.96 9.64
C GLU A 212 -23.16 -24.28 8.87
N GLU A 213 -23.02 -24.51 7.56
CA GLU A 213 -22.07 -23.80 6.70
C GLU A 213 -22.33 -22.28 6.71
N GLU A 214 -23.59 -21.87 6.60
CA GLU A 214 -23.98 -20.46 6.64
C GLU A 214 -23.72 -19.83 8.03
N ARG A 215 -23.88 -20.61 9.12
CA ARG A 215 -23.49 -20.18 10.47
C ARG A 215 -21.98 -19.96 10.56
N GLN A 216 -21.17 -20.92 10.11
CA GLN A 216 -19.71 -20.83 10.14
C GLN A 216 -19.20 -19.65 9.31
N MET A 217 -19.74 -19.43 8.10
CA MET A 217 -19.38 -18.25 7.29
C MET A 217 -19.74 -16.93 7.96
N ARG A 218 -20.89 -16.82 8.66
CA ARG A 218 -21.23 -15.61 9.44
C ARG A 218 -20.26 -15.39 10.59
N GLU A 219 -19.93 -16.44 11.35
CA GLU A 219 -19.00 -16.36 12.49
C GLU A 219 -17.59 -15.95 12.04
N GLU A 220 -17.10 -16.51 10.91
CA GLU A 220 -15.84 -16.08 10.31
C GLU A 220 -15.90 -14.63 9.81
N ASN A 221 -17.00 -14.22 9.17
CA ASN A 221 -17.17 -12.85 8.68
C ASN A 221 -17.08 -11.83 9.83
N ILE A 222 -17.77 -12.08 10.95
CA ILE A 222 -17.69 -11.24 12.16
C ILE A 222 -16.26 -11.23 12.73
N ARG A 223 -15.57 -12.38 12.76
CA ARG A 223 -14.18 -12.48 13.21
C ARG A 223 -13.22 -11.68 12.32
N LEU A 224 -13.40 -11.73 11.01
CA LEU A 224 -12.62 -10.97 10.03
C LEU A 224 -12.91 -9.47 10.11
N GLN A 225 -14.18 -9.07 10.25
CA GLN A 225 -14.57 -7.67 10.42
C GLN A 225 -13.96 -7.07 11.70
N ARG A 226 -13.97 -7.81 12.82
CA ARG A 226 -13.27 -7.40 14.06
C ARG A 226 -11.75 -7.30 13.89
N LYS A 227 -11.12 -8.14 13.06
CA LYS A 227 -9.68 -8.02 12.74
C LYS A 227 -9.41 -6.78 11.91
N LEU A 228 -10.20 -6.56 10.86
CA LEU A 228 -10.11 -5.38 9.99
C LEU A 228 -10.27 -4.08 10.78
N GLN A 229 -11.25 -4.03 11.69
CA GLN A 229 -11.49 -2.88 12.55
C GLN A 229 -10.26 -2.52 13.40
N ARG A 230 -9.63 -3.51 14.07
CA ARG A 230 -8.39 -3.26 14.84
C ARG A 230 -7.22 -2.82 13.97
N GLU A 231 -7.10 -3.32 12.74
CA GLU A 231 -6.05 -2.88 11.81
C GLU A 231 -6.30 -1.45 11.31
N MET A 232 -7.56 -1.07 11.12
CA MET A 232 -7.95 0.32 10.83
C MET A 232 -7.63 1.23 12.02
N GLU A 233 -8.04 0.86 13.23
CA GLU A 233 -7.73 1.61 14.47
C GLU A 233 -6.22 1.77 14.70
N ARG A 234 -5.44 0.69 14.47
CA ARG A 234 -3.96 0.73 14.52
C ARG A 234 -3.40 1.69 13.48
N ARG A 235 -3.90 1.67 12.24
CA ARG A 235 -3.47 2.60 11.17
C ARG A 235 -3.83 4.05 11.50
N GLU A 236 -5.05 4.30 11.99
CA GLU A 236 -5.49 5.64 12.38
C GLU A 236 -4.70 6.18 13.57
N ALA A 237 -4.37 5.33 14.55
CA ALA A 237 -3.49 5.70 15.66
C ALA A 237 -2.08 6.08 15.18
N LEU A 238 -1.49 5.29 14.26
CA LEU A 238 -0.19 5.61 13.67
C LEU A 238 -0.22 6.91 12.85
N CYS A 239 -1.23 7.10 12.00
CA CYS A 239 -1.38 8.36 11.26
C CYS A 239 -1.52 9.57 12.21
N ARG A 240 -2.30 9.43 13.29
CA ARG A 240 -2.47 10.48 14.30
C ARG A 240 -1.15 10.78 15.02
N GLN A 241 -0.42 9.77 15.48
CA GLN A 241 0.88 9.94 16.12
C GLN A 241 1.91 10.60 15.19
N LEU A 242 1.92 10.24 13.90
CA LEU A 242 2.81 10.88 12.92
C LEU A 242 2.47 12.36 12.75
N SER A 243 1.19 12.72 12.60
CA SER A 243 0.76 14.12 12.51
C SER A 243 0.99 14.91 13.81
N GLU A 244 0.83 14.29 14.97
CA GLU A 244 1.16 14.89 16.28
C GLU A 244 2.69 15.13 16.41
N SER A 245 3.51 14.19 15.95
CA SER A 245 4.98 14.31 15.96
C SER A 245 5.48 15.35 14.96
N GLU A 246 4.90 15.39 13.76
CA GLU A 246 5.20 16.37 12.70
C GLU A 246 4.84 17.79 13.17
N SER A 247 3.66 17.98 13.77
CA SER A 247 3.24 19.28 14.31
C SER A 247 4.06 19.71 15.54
N SER A 248 4.51 18.77 16.38
CA SER A 248 5.43 19.09 17.48
C SER A 248 6.79 19.54 16.96
N LEU A 249 7.33 18.86 15.94
CA LEU A 249 8.60 19.21 15.31
C LEU A 249 8.51 20.60 14.66
N GLU A 250 7.43 20.90 13.93
CA GLU A 250 7.17 22.21 13.33
C GLU A 250 7.11 23.33 14.39
N MET A 251 6.43 23.11 15.52
CA MET A 251 6.39 24.11 16.61
C MET A 251 7.74 24.29 17.32
N ASP A 252 8.55 23.25 17.42
CA ASP A 252 9.88 23.35 18.04
C ASP A 252 10.90 24.00 17.09
N ASP A 253 10.78 23.78 15.78
CA ASP A 253 11.47 24.54 14.74
C ASP A 253 11.04 26.02 14.73
N GLU A 254 9.75 26.34 14.87
CA GLU A 254 9.26 27.72 15.01
C GLU A 254 9.80 28.39 16.28
N ARG A 255 9.84 27.67 17.42
CA ARG A 255 10.45 28.17 18.66
C ARG A 255 11.93 28.46 18.46
N TYR A 256 12.68 27.50 17.92
CA TYR A 256 14.11 27.66 17.66
C TYR A 256 14.39 28.81 16.68
N PHE A 257 13.61 28.93 15.61
CA PHE A 257 13.68 30.04 14.65
C PHE A 257 13.44 31.39 15.35
N ASN A 258 12.41 31.50 16.19
CA ASN A 258 12.08 32.73 16.91
C ASN A 258 13.11 33.06 17.99
N GLU A 259 13.66 32.05 18.67
CA GLU A 259 14.73 32.21 19.66
C GLU A 259 16.02 32.73 19.01
N MET A 260 16.47 32.07 17.94
CA MET A 260 17.63 32.49 17.13
C MET A 260 17.43 33.88 16.48
N SER A 261 16.17 34.28 16.25
CA SER A 261 15.79 35.64 15.82
C SER A 261 15.94 36.66 16.96
N ALA A 262 15.45 36.32 18.16
CA ALA A 262 15.45 37.18 19.34
C ALA A 262 16.85 37.40 19.90
N GLN A 263 17.76 36.43 19.75
CA GLN A 263 19.18 36.56 20.09
C GLN A 263 19.98 37.35 19.04
N GLY A 264 19.35 37.86 17.98
CA GLY A 264 19.93 38.83 17.06
C GLY A 264 20.98 38.28 16.08
N LEU A 265 21.15 36.96 16.00
CA LEU A 265 22.17 36.31 15.15
C LEU A 265 21.81 36.23 13.66
N ARG A 266 20.78 36.95 13.20
CA ARG A 266 20.50 37.08 11.77
C ARG A 266 21.38 38.15 11.12
N ALA A 267 22.29 37.70 10.27
CA ALA A 267 22.82 38.53 9.19
C ALA A 267 21.64 39.11 8.39
N ARG A 268 21.52 40.44 8.35
CA ARG A 268 20.51 41.14 7.54
C ARG A 268 20.76 40.85 6.06
N THR A 269 19.98 39.95 5.46
CA THR A 269 19.92 39.83 4.00
C THR A 269 19.23 41.07 3.44
N VAL A 270 20.03 41.95 2.82
CA VAL A 270 19.57 43.19 2.20
C VAL A 270 18.65 42.92 1.01
N SER A 271 17.35 43.11 1.20
CA SER A 271 16.37 43.12 0.12
C SER A 271 16.34 44.49 -0.57
N SER A 272 17.07 44.63 -1.68
CA SER A 272 17.03 45.84 -2.52
C SER A 272 15.80 45.82 -3.44
N PRO A 273 14.99 46.89 -3.51
CA PRO A 273 13.87 46.97 -4.45
C PRO A 273 14.36 47.34 -5.86
N ILE A 274 14.03 46.51 -6.86
CA ILE A 274 14.31 46.81 -8.27
C ILE A 274 13.04 47.42 -8.92
N PRO A 275 13.13 48.54 -9.67
CA PRO A 275 11.96 49.16 -10.29
C PRO A 275 11.35 48.32 -11.43
N TYR A 276 10.02 48.28 -11.50
CA TYR A 276 9.28 47.72 -12.62
C TYR A 276 9.42 48.59 -13.88
N THR A 277 9.71 47.96 -15.02
CA THR A 277 9.50 48.53 -16.37
C THR A 277 8.29 47.84 -17.03
N PRO A 278 7.36 48.56 -17.69
CA PRO A 278 6.15 47.95 -18.23
C PRO A 278 6.21 47.65 -19.75
N SER A 279 5.56 46.53 -20.13
CA SER A 279 4.95 46.24 -21.46
C SER A 279 5.85 45.88 -22.66
N PRO A 280 5.33 45.21 -23.72
CA PRO A 280 4.17 44.29 -23.81
C PRO A 280 4.37 43.00 -24.65
N SER A 281 3.37 42.09 -24.61
CA SER A 281 2.98 41.10 -25.66
C SER A 281 4.03 40.11 -26.23
N SER A 282 3.86 38.81 -25.93
CA SER A 282 3.45 37.82 -26.95
C SER A 282 3.05 36.44 -26.36
N SER A 283 2.08 35.82 -27.03
CA SER A 283 1.41 34.55 -26.77
C SER A 283 2.30 33.28 -26.78
N ARG A 284 1.98 32.32 -25.88
CA ARG A 284 1.79 30.84 -26.06
C ARG A 284 2.66 30.01 -27.07
N PRO A 285 2.77 28.66 -26.91
CA PRO A 285 2.58 27.79 -25.72
C PRO A 285 3.67 26.70 -25.55
N ILE A 286 3.43 25.80 -24.59
CA ILE A 286 4.30 24.68 -24.15
C ILE A 286 4.31 23.49 -25.12
N SER A 287 5.50 22.97 -25.45
CA SER A 287 5.81 21.54 -25.69
C SER A 287 7.31 21.34 -25.96
N PRO A 288 7.95 20.28 -25.42
CA PRO A 288 9.17 19.73 -26.00
C PRO A 288 9.01 18.24 -26.33
N GLY A 289 9.15 17.89 -27.61
CA GLY A 289 9.37 16.52 -28.05
C GLY A 289 10.69 16.41 -28.81
N LEU A 290 11.48 15.37 -28.47
CA LEU A 290 12.55 14.74 -29.28
C LEU A 290 13.70 15.67 -29.75
N SER A 291 14.97 15.36 -29.44
CA SER A 291 15.75 14.36 -30.21
C SER A 291 17.20 14.19 -29.68
N TYR A 292 17.75 12.97 -29.84
CA TYR A 292 19.14 12.56 -30.20
C TYR A 292 20.32 13.55 -29.95
N ALA A 293 21.53 13.16 -29.50
CA ALA A 293 22.35 11.95 -29.73
C ALA A 293 23.54 11.92 -28.72
N SER A 294 24.41 10.89 -28.59
CA SER A 294 24.32 9.42 -28.78
C SER A 294 25.68 8.77 -28.39
N HIS A 295 25.72 7.76 -27.52
CA HIS A 295 26.90 6.91 -27.28
C HIS A 295 26.54 5.42 -27.25
N THR A 296 27.43 4.57 -27.78
CA THR A 296 27.14 3.19 -28.17
C THR A 296 27.98 2.16 -27.41
N VAL A 297 27.32 1.24 -26.71
CA VAL A 297 27.63 -0.20 -26.47
C VAL A 297 26.47 -0.76 -25.63
N GLY A 298 25.92 -1.96 -25.81
CA GLY A 298 26.20 -2.98 -26.80
C GLY A 298 25.95 -4.40 -26.27
N PHE A 299 24.70 -4.82 -26.06
CA PHE A 299 24.34 -6.25 -25.93
C PHE A 299 22.83 -6.50 -26.12
N THR A 300 22.46 -7.40 -27.03
CA THR A 300 21.13 -8.03 -27.13
C THR A 300 21.27 -9.47 -27.62
N PRO A 301 20.44 -10.39 -27.12
CA PRO A 301 19.96 -11.54 -27.89
C PRO A 301 18.43 -11.47 -28.13
N PRO A 302 17.89 -12.23 -29.11
CA PRO A 302 16.69 -11.82 -29.82
C PRO A 302 15.39 -12.51 -29.37
N ALA A 303 14.26 -11.87 -29.69
CA ALA A 303 12.95 -12.53 -29.71
C ALA A 303 12.86 -13.52 -30.88
N THR A 304 12.34 -14.73 -30.62
CA THR A 304 12.21 -15.79 -31.63
C THR A 304 11.07 -15.54 -32.60
N LEU A 305 11.35 -15.76 -33.89
CA LEU A 305 10.36 -15.77 -34.96
C LEU A 305 9.64 -17.12 -35.03
N SER A 306 8.36 -17.10 -35.37
CA SER A 306 7.79 -18.10 -36.27
C SER A 306 6.68 -17.52 -37.13
N ARG A 307 6.72 -17.88 -38.41
CA ARG A 307 6.04 -17.26 -39.56
C ARG A 307 5.49 -18.38 -40.44
N ALA A 308 4.23 -18.28 -40.85
CA ALA A 308 3.70 -19.01 -42.02
C ALA A 308 2.40 -18.34 -42.54
N PRO A 309 2.29 -18.02 -43.85
CA PRO A 309 1.06 -17.48 -44.45
C PRO A 309 0.45 -18.34 -45.58
N LEU A 310 -0.89 -18.25 -45.75
CA LEU A 310 -1.73 -18.65 -46.92
C LEU A 310 -1.87 -20.19 -47.20
N PRO A 311 -2.84 -20.67 -48.03
CA PRO A 311 -3.89 -19.98 -48.82
C PRO A 311 -5.35 -20.54 -48.72
N HIS A 312 -6.24 -19.84 -49.45
CA HIS A 312 -7.65 -20.04 -49.84
C HIS A 312 -8.33 -21.44 -49.85
N TYR A 313 -9.62 -21.48 -49.45
CA TYR A 313 -10.74 -21.99 -50.28
C TYR A 313 -12.14 -21.64 -49.72
N THR A 314 -12.95 -20.86 -50.47
CA THR A 314 -14.42 -21.01 -50.69
C THR A 314 -14.95 -19.87 -51.56
N SER A 315 -15.95 -20.15 -52.40
CA SER A 315 -16.54 -19.24 -53.42
C SER A 315 -18.10 -19.27 -53.30
N PRO A 316 -18.93 -18.70 -54.19
CA PRO A 316 -19.38 -17.30 -54.10
C PRO A 316 -20.93 -17.10 -54.13
N GLY A 317 -21.38 -15.86 -53.91
CA GLY A 317 -22.76 -15.38 -54.18
C GLY A 317 -23.72 -15.46 -52.97
N LEU A 318 -24.69 -14.57 -52.78
CA LEU A 318 -25.31 -13.60 -53.71
C LEU A 318 -25.65 -12.26 -53.01
N HIS A 319 -25.62 -11.16 -53.79
CA HIS A 319 -26.01 -9.80 -53.36
C HIS A 319 -27.52 -9.66 -53.11
N ILE A 320 -27.90 -8.70 -52.24
CA ILE A 320 -28.82 -7.58 -52.55
C ILE A 320 -28.75 -6.50 -51.45
N HIS A 321 -28.64 -5.24 -51.87
CA HIS A 321 -28.83 -3.98 -51.14
C HIS A 321 -29.92 -3.17 -51.93
N PRO A 322 -30.53 -2.05 -51.45
CA PRO A 322 -30.04 -1.12 -50.41
C PRO A 322 -31.04 -0.41 -49.46
N GLY A 323 -30.57 -0.12 -48.23
CA GLY A 323 -30.82 1.13 -47.45
C GLY A 323 -32.24 1.47 -46.92
N PRO A 324 -32.40 2.61 -46.19
CA PRO A 324 -31.36 3.49 -45.64
C PRO A 324 -31.43 3.73 -44.10
N SER A 325 -30.28 4.15 -43.57
CA SER A 325 -29.97 4.84 -42.31
C SER A 325 -31.09 5.39 -41.41
N HIS A 326 -31.01 5.14 -40.10
CA HIS A 326 -31.04 6.19 -39.07
C HIS A 326 -30.36 5.74 -37.75
N ALA A 327 -29.75 6.69 -37.03
CA ALA A 327 -28.89 6.41 -35.88
C ALA A 327 -29.64 6.21 -34.55
N VAL A 328 -29.13 5.36 -33.68
CA VAL A 328 -29.57 5.24 -32.27
C VAL A 328 -28.55 5.92 -31.36
N GLN A 329 -28.90 7.10 -30.85
CA GLN A 329 -28.13 7.76 -29.79
C GLN A 329 -28.41 7.13 -28.42
N ARG A 330 -27.34 6.93 -27.65
CA ARG A 330 -27.37 6.47 -26.26
C ARG A 330 -27.76 7.63 -25.33
N PRO A 331 -28.77 7.51 -24.46
CA PRO A 331 -29.14 8.59 -23.54
C PRO A 331 -28.21 8.67 -22.32
N SER A 332 -27.75 9.88 -21.99
CA SER A 332 -27.09 10.20 -20.71
C SER A 332 -28.12 10.54 -19.63
N PRO A 333 -27.89 10.20 -18.35
CA PRO A 333 -28.87 10.42 -17.29
C PRO A 333 -28.96 11.90 -16.89
N ARG A 334 -30.18 12.46 -16.88
CA ARG A 334 -30.47 13.82 -16.39
C ARG A 334 -30.98 13.81 -14.95
N ARG A 335 -30.63 14.90 -14.26
CA ARG A 335 -31.00 15.31 -12.89
C ARG A 335 -32.39 14.88 -12.39
N SER A 336 -32.38 14.54 -11.10
CA SER A 336 -33.52 14.23 -10.21
C SER A 336 -34.55 15.36 -10.01
N THR A 337 -35.82 14.98 -9.90
CA THR A 337 -36.86 15.72 -9.16
C THR A 337 -37.85 14.77 -8.48
N SER A 338 -37.75 14.59 -7.17
CA SER A 338 -38.87 14.18 -6.31
C SER A 338 -38.66 14.67 -4.86
N PRO A 339 -39.72 15.00 -4.10
CA PRO A 339 -39.58 15.59 -2.77
C PRO A 339 -40.09 14.65 -1.66
N ASP A 340 -39.26 14.30 -0.67
CA ASP A 340 -39.70 14.39 0.73
C ASP A 340 -38.56 14.35 1.78
N LYS A 341 -38.81 15.09 2.86
CA LYS A 341 -38.18 15.18 4.18
C LYS A 341 -36.92 14.33 4.49
N PHE A 342 -35.78 15.02 4.65
CA PHE A 342 -34.88 14.79 5.80
C PHE A 342 -34.34 16.13 6.31
N LYS A 343 -34.69 16.54 7.54
CA LYS A 343 -34.23 17.80 8.13
C LYS A 343 -32.88 17.59 8.85
N ARG A 344 -31.86 18.36 8.46
CA ARG A 344 -30.59 18.49 9.20
C ARG A 344 -30.85 19.30 10.50
N PRO A 345 -30.30 18.92 11.66
CA PRO A 345 -30.36 19.75 12.87
C PRO A 345 -29.54 21.04 12.72
N THR A 346 -30.08 22.15 13.19
CA THR A 346 -29.37 23.42 13.37
C THR A 346 -28.51 23.34 14.65
N PRO A 347 -27.26 23.83 14.67
CA PRO A 347 -26.52 23.98 15.93
C PRO A 347 -27.19 25.03 16.84
N PRO A 348 -27.08 24.90 18.18
CA PRO A 348 -27.61 25.88 19.12
C PRO A 348 -26.84 27.20 19.10
N PRO A 349 -27.45 28.33 19.51
CA PRO A 349 -26.77 29.62 19.58
C PRO A 349 -25.78 29.67 20.75
N SER A 350 -24.59 30.23 20.52
CA SER A 350 -23.60 30.51 21.56
C SER A 350 -24.10 31.60 22.52
N PRO A 351 -24.00 31.43 23.85
CA PRO A 351 -24.36 32.47 24.81
C PRO A 351 -23.29 33.57 24.90
N ASN A 352 -23.79 34.80 25.04
CA ASN A 352 -23.08 36.08 25.01
C ASN A 352 -21.79 36.22 25.83
N THR A 353 -20.92 37.09 25.30
CA THR A 353 -20.01 37.93 26.10
C THR A 353 -20.79 38.88 27.03
N HIS A 354 -20.61 38.79 28.35
CA HIS A 354 -20.09 39.88 29.21
C HIS A 354 -20.16 39.60 30.73
N SER A 355 -19.23 40.27 31.44
CA SER A 355 -19.24 40.63 32.87
C SER A 355 -19.38 39.55 33.96
N GLY A 356 -18.24 39.17 34.55
CA GLY A 356 -17.99 39.37 35.98
C GLY A 356 -18.37 38.25 36.97
N ALA A 357 -17.39 37.43 37.36
CA ALA A 357 -17.19 36.96 38.74
C ALA A 357 -15.80 36.30 38.92
N HIS A 358 -15.22 36.45 40.11
CA HIS A 358 -13.87 36.00 40.46
C HIS A 358 -13.68 34.47 40.40
N HIS A 359 -12.53 34.03 39.86
CA HIS A 359 -11.96 32.72 40.16
C HIS A 359 -11.27 32.74 41.55
N PRO A 360 -11.42 31.72 42.40
CA PRO A 360 -10.45 31.44 43.46
C PRO A 360 -9.19 30.76 42.86
N PRO A 361 -7.98 31.06 43.37
CA PRO A 361 -6.75 30.45 42.88
C PRO A 361 -6.55 29.01 43.40
N PRO A 362 -5.82 28.16 42.68
CA PRO A 362 -5.42 26.83 43.16
C PRO A 362 -4.33 26.91 44.25
N PRO A 363 -4.17 25.87 45.10
CA PRO A 363 -3.19 25.86 46.18
C PRO A 363 -1.74 25.76 45.66
N PRO A 364 -0.75 26.30 46.39
CA PRO A 364 0.65 26.28 45.99
C PRO A 364 1.30 24.90 46.15
N PRO A 365 2.34 24.57 45.37
CA PRO A 365 3.05 23.29 45.44
C PRO A 365 3.91 23.19 46.71
N ALA A 366 4.05 21.96 47.24
CA ALA A 366 4.85 21.67 48.42
C ALA A 366 6.36 21.88 48.16
N GLN A 367 7.06 22.50 49.11
CA GLN A 367 8.51 22.67 49.06
C GLN A 367 9.23 21.36 49.45
N PRO A 368 10.38 21.02 48.83
CA PRO A 368 11.17 19.86 49.21
C PRO A 368 11.87 20.10 50.56
N MET A 369 11.77 19.10 51.45
CA MET A 369 12.36 19.17 52.78
C MET A 369 13.88 18.95 52.71
N VAL A 370 14.65 19.91 53.23
CA VAL A 370 16.11 19.82 53.35
C VAL A 370 16.45 18.83 54.47
N GLN A 371 17.31 17.85 54.18
CA GLN A 371 17.96 17.06 55.23
C GLN A 371 19.46 16.94 54.92
N SER A 372 20.26 17.58 55.76
CA SER A 372 21.72 17.60 55.66
C SER A 372 22.34 16.71 56.73
N GLY A 373 23.36 15.93 56.35
CA GLY A 373 24.29 15.27 57.26
C GLY A 373 23.88 13.86 57.74
N SER A 374 24.81 12.94 58.01
CA SER A 374 26.27 12.98 57.81
C SER A 374 26.85 11.56 57.74
N SER A 375 27.92 11.39 56.96
CA SER A 375 29.05 10.45 57.16
C SER A 375 28.83 9.11 57.88
N HIS A 376 29.17 8.01 57.22
CA HIS A 376 30.27 7.15 57.69
C HIS A 376 30.88 6.30 56.56
N SER A 377 32.20 6.17 56.60
CA SER A 377 33.05 5.38 55.71
C SER A 377 33.43 4.05 56.35
N VAL A 378 33.24 2.91 55.68
CA VAL A 378 34.06 1.69 55.91
C VAL A 378 34.36 0.96 54.59
N THR A 379 35.66 0.75 54.44
CA THR A 379 36.49 -0.08 53.58
C THR A 379 35.99 -1.49 53.18
N SER A 380 36.49 -1.95 52.02
CA SER A 380 37.06 -3.29 51.74
C SER A 380 36.24 -4.47 51.16
N GLN A 381 36.93 -5.11 50.20
CA GLN A 381 36.95 -6.55 49.84
C GLN A 381 35.89 -7.17 48.89
N ASN A 382 36.31 -7.31 47.64
CA ASN A 382 36.19 -8.51 46.79
C ASN A 382 37.25 -9.58 47.23
N PRO A 383 37.29 -10.84 46.73
CA PRO A 383 36.32 -11.69 45.99
C PRO A 383 36.27 -13.13 46.66
N PRO A 384 36.18 -14.34 46.02
CA PRO A 384 35.77 -14.78 44.67
C PRO A 384 34.89 -16.08 44.56
N SER A 385 34.46 -16.40 43.32
CA SER A 385 34.39 -17.74 42.66
C SER A 385 33.51 -18.93 43.11
N GLN A 386 32.65 -19.36 42.18
CA GLN A 386 32.39 -20.75 41.69
C GLN A 386 31.68 -21.79 42.62
N PRO A 387 31.19 -22.96 42.11
CA PRO A 387 31.42 -23.65 40.81
C PRO A 387 30.70 -23.08 39.58
#